data_AF-A0A1V4RR40-F1
#
_entry.id   AF-A0A1V4RR40-F1
#
_cell.length_a   1.000
_cell.length_b   1.000
_cell.length_c   1.000
_cell.angle_alpha   90.00
_cell.angle_beta   90.00
_cell.angle_gamma   90.00
#
_symmetry.space_group_name_H-M   'P 1'
#
loop_
_entity.id
_entity.type
_entity.pdbx_description
1 polymer ?
#
loop_
_entity_poly.entity_id
_entity_poly.type
_entity_poly.pdbx_seq_one_letter_code
_entity_poly.pdbx_strand_id
1 'polypeptide(L)'
;MSSESPRKIAAVVLGVCFVCSLLVSITVVSLRAKEEQNKKLDKLENILIAGDLETDKAHIQETFEKNIKPIIIDLSTGEDIPEDQYNEILNPEDFDLKAIANKSEYMNGMSKFV
;
A
#
# COMPACT_ATOMS: atom_id res chain seq x y z
N MET A 1 -29.71 41.94 -22.15
CA MET A 1 -28.70 41.23 -21.36
C MET A 1 -29.40 40.44 -20.28
N SER A 2 -29.44 39.12 -20.43
CA SER A 2 -30.23 38.21 -19.59
C SER A 2 -29.60 38.09 -18.21
N SER A 3 -30.44 38.11 -17.18
CA SER A 3 -30.05 38.01 -15.77
C SER A 3 -29.30 36.70 -15.47
N GLU A 4 -27.97 36.75 -15.45
CA GLU A 4 -27.14 35.72 -14.81
C GLU A 4 -27.39 35.82 -13.30
N SER A 5 -28.29 34.97 -12.82
CA SER A 5 -28.67 34.92 -11.41
C SER A 5 -27.61 34.14 -10.64
N PRO A 6 -27.12 34.63 -9.49
CA PRO A 6 -26.15 33.91 -8.64
C PRO A 6 -26.59 32.47 -8.30
N ARG A 7 -27.90 32.24 -8.24
CA ARG A 7 -28.48 30.90 -8.02
C ARG A 7 -28.23 29.94 -9.18
N LYS A 8 -28.21 30.42 -10.43
CA LYS A 8 -27.92 29.58 -11.60
C LYS A 8 -26.45 29.19 -11.64
N ILE A 9 -25.55 30.11 -11.32
CA ILE A 9 -24.10 29.84 -11.25
C ILE A 9 -23.81 28.79 -10.17
N ALA A 10 -24.38 28.93 -8.97
CA ALA A 10 -24.23 27.95 -7.90
C ALA A 10 -24.77 26.56 -8.28
N ALA A 11 -25.92 26.49 -8.95
CA ALA A 11 -26.49 25.23 -9.42
C ALA A 11 -25.63 24.53 -10.48
N VAL A 12 -25.04 25.29 -11.41
CA VAL A 12 -24.14 24.75 -12.45
C VAL A 12 -22.86 24.22 -11.81
N VAL A 13 -22.23 24.96 -10.91
CA VAL A 13 -20.99 24.52 -10.25
C VAL A 13 -21.23 23.24 -9.44
N LEU A 14 -22.30 23.18 -8.65
CA LEU A 14 -22.67 21.97 -7.90
C LEU A 14 -22.94 20.78 -8.82
N GLY A 15 -23.61 21.00 -9.95
CA GLY A 15 -23.86 19.96 -10.96
C GLY A 15 -22.57 19.43 -11.60
N VAL A 16 -21.68 20.32 -12.01
CA VAL A 16 -20.39 19.95 -12.62
C VAL A 16 -19.49 19.24 -11.61
N CYS A 17 -19.38 19.75 -10.37
CA CYS A 17 -18.61 19.10 -9.31
C CYS A 17 -19.11 17.69 -9.02
N PHE A 18 -20.44 17.50 -8.96
CA PHE A 18 -21.02 16.19 -8.69
C PHE A 18 -20.70 15.17 -9.80
N VAL A 19 -20.83 15.58 -11.07
CA VAL A 19 -20.49 14.71 -12.21
C VAL A 19 -19.00 14.41 -12.27
N CYS A 20 -18.13 15.39 -12.02
CA CYS A 20 -16.68 15.19 -12.01
C CYS A 20 -16.23 14.21 -10.91
N SER A 21 -16.78 14.31 -9.69
CA SER A 21 -16.45 13.37 -8.60
C SER A 21 -16.88 11.94 -8.92
N LEU A 22 -18.02 11.75 -9.59
CA LEU A 22 -18.47 10.43 -10.04
C LEU A 22 -17.53 9.84 -11.09
N LEU A 23 -17.15 10.60 -12.11
CA LEU A 23 -16.27 10.12 -13.18
C LEU A 23 -14.87 9.73 -12.65
N VAL A 24 -14.25 10.56 -11.81
CA VAL A 24 -12.93 10.26 -11.22
C VAL A 24 -12.97 9.05 -10.28
N SER A 25 -14.07 8.86 -9.55
CA SER A 25 -14.22 7.70 -8.65
C SER A 25 -14.38 6.38 -9.41
N ILE A 26 -14.93 6.40 -10.63
CA ILE A 26 -15.05 5.20 -11.49
C ILE A 26 -13.73 4.83 -12.14
N THR A 27 -12.94 5.81 -12.59
CA THR A 27 -11.63 5.53 -13.19
C THR A 27 -10.66 4.96 -12.17
N VAL A 28 -10.66 5.48 -10.93
CA VAL A 28 -9.73 5.01 -9.91
C VAL A 28 -9.99 3.56 -9.49
N VAL A 29 -11.25 3.12 -9.37
CA VAL A 29 -11.56 1.73 -8.99
C VAL A 29 -11.20 0.74 -10.10
N SER A 30 -11.41 1.10 -11.36
CA SER A 30 -11.06 0.24 -12.50
C SER A 30 -9.55 0.06 -12.68
N LEU A 31 -8.75 1.08 -12.38
CA LEU A 31 -7.29 1.01 -12.49
C LEU A 31 -6.65 0.37 -11.26
N ARG A 32 -7.20 0.62 -10.06
CA ARG A 32 -6.70 0.03 -8.80
C ARG A 32 -6.66 -1.49 -8.83
N ALA A 33 -7.65 -2.15 -9.44
CA ALA A 33 -7.67 -3.61 -9.55
C ALA A 33 -6.46 -4.19 -10.30
N LYS A 34 -6.00 -3.52 -11.37
CA LYS A 34 -4.81 -3.94 -12.14
C LYS A 34 -3.50 -3.53 -11.45
N GLU A 35 -3.52 -2.36 -10.81
CA GLU A 35 -2.37 -1.87 -10.07
C GLU A 35 -2.04 -2.74 -8.86
N GLU A 36 -3.02 -3.33 -8.18
CA GLU A 36 -2.78 -4.14 -6.99
C GLU A 36 -2.03 -5.45 -7.31
N GLN A 37 -2.38 -6.09 -8.43
CA GLN A 37 -1.67 -7.29 -8.89
C GLN A 37 -0.26 -6.98 -9.38
N ASN A 38 -0.09 -5.90 -10.17
CA ASN A 38 1.22 -5.51 -10.66
C ASN A 38 2.13 -4.99 -9.53
N LYS A 39 1.58 -4.28 -8.54
CA LYS A 39 2.34 -3.80 -7.36
C LYS A 39 2.94 -4.95 -6.55
N LYS A 40 2.28 -6.11 -6.48
CA LYS A 40 2.85 -7.28 -5.81
C LYS A 40 4.06 -7.81 -6.58
N LEU A 41 3.93 -7.98 -7.90
CA LEU A 41 5.02 -8.44 -8.75
C LEU A 41 6.19 -7.46 -8.78
N ASP A 42 5.92 -6.16 -8.89
CA ASP A 42 6.95 -5.12 -8.86
C ASP A 42 7.70 -5.08 -7.53
N LYS A 43 7.02 -5.34 -6.40
CA LYS A 43 7.69 -5.45 -5.09
C LYS A 43 8.63 -6.65 -5.04
N LEU A 44 8.19 -7.81 -5.51
CA LEU A 44 9.02 -9.01 -5.56
C LEU A 44 10.22 -8.82 -6.50
N GLU A 45 10.02 -8.22 -7.67
CA GLU A 45 11.08 -7.86 -8.62
C GLU A 45 12.13 -6.95 -7.97
N ASN A 46 11.69 -5.90 -7.26
CA ASN A 46 12.61 -5.00 -6.57
C ASN A 46 13.38 -5.67 -5.43
N ILE A 47 12.76 -6.62 -4.70
CA ILE A 47 13.46 -7.38 -3.66
C ILE A 47 14.54 -8.28 -4.28
N LEU A 48 14.22 -8.94 -5.41
CA LEU A 48 15.18 -9.77 -6.13
C LEU A 48 16.34 -8.94 -6.70
N ILE A 49 16.07 -7.76 -7.26
CA ILE A 49 17.09 -6.82 -7.75
C ILE A 49 18.00 -6.39 -6.60
N ALA A 50 17.43 -6.07 -5.42
CA ALA A 50 18.23 -5.68 -4.25
C ALA A 50 19.14 -6.83 -3.74
N GLY A 51 18.76 -8.08 -4.02
CA GLY A 51 19.54 -9.27 -3.71
C GLY A 51 20.50 -9.73 -4.81
N ASP A 52 20.60 -9.00 -5.94
CA ASP A 52 21.35 -9.43 -7.14
C ASP A 52 20.84 -10.77 -7.74
N LEU A 53 19.54 -11.05 -7.58
CA LEU A 53 18.85 -12.27 -8.00
C LEU A 53 17.82 -12.01 -9.13
N GLU A 54 18.13 -11.08 -10.03
CA GLU A 54 17.26 -10.72 -11.15
C GLU A 54 16.91 -11.96 -11.99
N THR A 55 15.63 -12.10 -12.34
CA THR A 55 15.10 -13.24 -13.10
C THR A 55 13.99 -12.78 -14.04
N ASP A 56 13.62 -13.61 -15.01
CA ASP A 56 12.50 -13.33 -15.90
C ASP A 56 11.19 -13.14 -15.11
N LYS A 57 10.33 -12.21 -15.56
CA LYS A 57 9.04 -11.92 -14.90
C LYS A 57 8.15 -13.15 -14.69
N ALA A 58 8.34 -14.18 -15.51
CA ALA A 58 7.64 -15.47 -15.38
C ALA A 58 8.08 -16.30 -14.16
N HIS A 59 9.30 -16.09 -13.66
CA HIS A 59 9.92 -16.88 -12.58
C HIS A 59 10.16 -16.09 -11.29
N ILE A 60 9.78 -14.81 -11.21
CA ILE A 60 9.96 -13.96 -10.03
C ILE A 60 9.43 -14.63 -8.76
N GLN A 61 8.21 -15.19 -8.81
CA GLN A 61 7.59 -15.84 -7.65
C GLN A 61 8.42 -17.04 -7.15
N GLU A 62 8.85 -17.90 -8.08
CA GLU A 62 9.59 -19.12 -7.79
C GLU A 62 11.01 -18.82 -7.27
N THR A 63 11.69 -17.85 -7.88
CA THR A 63 13.02 -17.41 -7.44
C THR A 63 12.95 -16.75 -6.06
N PHE A 64 11.90 -15.96 -5.79
CA PHE A 64 11.67 -15.36 -4.49
C PHE A 64 11.47 -16.43 -3.40
N GLU A 65 10.57 -17.38 -3.61
CA GLU A 65 10.30 -18.46 -2.63
C GLU A 65 11.54 -19.34 -2.35
N LYS A 66 12.39 -19.55 -3.35
CA LYS A 66 13.59 -20.39 -3.20
C LYS A 66 14.76 -19.69 -2.52
N ASN A 67 14.93 -18.39 -2.74
CA ASN A 67 16.15 -17.67 -2.35
C ASN A 67 15.93 -16.63 -1.25
N ILE A 68 14.68 -16.23 -0.99
CA ILE A 68 14.35 -15.20 -0.01
C ILE A 68 13.56 -15.83 1.14
N LYS A 69 14.09 -15.67 2.36
CA LYS A 69 13.36 -15.99 3.58
C LYS A 69 12.90 -14.68 4.23
N PRO A 70 11.59 -14.38 4.24
CA PRO A 70 11.10 -13.19 4.91
C PRO A 70 11.12 -13.40 6.44
N ILE A 71 11.66 -12.43 7.17
CA ILE A 71 11.73 -12.44 8.64
C ILE A 71 11.20 -11.10 9.17
N ILE A 72 10.58 -11.13 10.35
CA ILE A 72 10.17 -9.92 11.07
C ILE A 72 11.16 -9.70 12.21
N ILE A 73 11.67 -8.48 12.33
CA ILE A 73 12.63 -8.09 13.37
C ILE A 73 11.99 -7.00 14.22
N ASP A 74 12.06 -7.13 15.54
CA ASP A 74 11.73 -6.03 16.45
C ASP A 74 12.86 -4.99 16.37
N LEU A 75 12.52 -3.78 15.90
CA LEU A 75 13.48 -2.68 15.75
C LEU A 75 14.06 -2.16 17.08
N SER A 76 13.42 -2.49 18.21
CA SER A 76 13.86 -2.08 19.55
C SER A 76 14.89 -3.04 20.13
N THR A 77 14.69 -4.35 19.95
CA THR A 77 15.57 -5.40 20.50
C THR A 77 16.58 -5.90 19.47
N GLY A 78 16.28 -5.77 18.18
CA GLY A 78 17.05 -6.36 17.09
C GLY A 78 16.88 -7.87 16.97
N GLU A 79 15.94 -8.46 17.72
CA GLU A 79 15.68 -9.90 17.74
C GLU A 79 14.64 -10.29 16.68
N ASP A 80 14.76 -11.52 16.18
CA ASP A 80 13.76 -12.12 15.31
C ASP A 80 12.48 -12.42 16.07
N ILE A 81 11.35 -12.01 15.51
CA ILE A 81 10.04 -12.40 16.02
C ILE A 81 9.73 -13.80 15.48
N PRO A 82 9.59 -14.82 16.34
CA PRO A 82 9.33 -16.17 15.89
C PRO A 82 7.92 -16.31 15.29
N GLU A 83 7.78 -17.26 14.37
CA GLU A 83 6.55 -17.45 13.55
C GLU A 83 5.31 -17.78 14.40
N ASP A 84 5.49 -18.29 15.61
CA ASP A 84 4.42 -18.57 16.58
C ASP A 84 3.74 -17.30 17.11
N GLN A 85 4.39 -16.15 16.98
CA GLN A 85 3.86 -14.83 17.35
C GLN A 85 3.27 -14.07 16.16
N TYR A 86 3.27 -14.68 14.96
CA TYR A 86 2.64 -14.08 13.79
C TYR A 86 1.12 -13.99 13.99
N ASN A 87 0.56 -12.86 13.58
CA ASN A 87 -0.86 -12.57 13.68
C ASN A 87 -1.33 -11.88 12.38
N GLU A 88 -2.61 -11.49 12.32
CA GLU A 88 -3.20 -10.82 11.13
C GLU A 88 -2.46 -9.54 10.71
N ILE A 89 -1.67 -8.94 11.62
CA ILE A 89 -0.91 -7.70 11.39
C ILE A 89 0.59 -8.02 11.20
N LEU A 90 1.11 -8.99 11.94
CA LEU A 90 2.50 -9.45 11.89
C LEU A 90 2.61 -10.72 11.05
N ASN A 91 2.42 -10.58 9.75
CA ASN A 91 2.64 -11.65 8.78
C ASN A 91 3.57 -11.14 7.67
N PRO A 92 4.69 -11.82 7.36
CA PRO A 92 5.62 -11.37 6.34
C PRO A 92 5.01 -11.22 4.93
N GLU A 93 3.94 -11.94 4.60
CA GLU A 93 3.28 -11.88 3.29
C GLU A 93 2.37 -10.65 3.11
N ASP A 94 1.75 -10.19 4.20
CA ASP A 94 0.81 -9.05 4.20
C ASP A 94 1.23 -7.96 5.19
N PHE A 95 2.54 -7.85 5.42
CA PHE A 95 3.10 -6.94 6.41
C PHE A 95 2.85 -5.47 6.02
N ASP A 96 1.88 -4.82 6.67
CA ASP A 96 1.60 -3.40 6.49
C ASP A 96 2.23 -2.54 7.59
N LEU A 97 3.38 -1.96 7.26
CA LEU A 97 4.09 -0.99 8.09
C LEU A 97 3.19 0.17 8.56
N LYS A 98 2.21 0.61 7.77
CA LYS A 98 1.32 1.72 8.16
C LYS A 98 0.26 1.29 9.16
N ALA A 99 -0.23 0.06 9.04
CA ALA A 99 -1.18 -0.51 10.00
C ALA A 99 -0.51 -0.68 11.37
N ILE A 100 0.73 -1.17 11.38
CA ILE A 100 1.56 -1.33 12.57
C ILE A 100 1.91 0.05 13.18
N ALA A 101 2.29 1.02 12.35
CA ALA A 101 2.68 2.35 12.80
C ALA A 101 1.56 3.10 13.53
N ASN A 102 0.30 2.82 13.17
CA ASN A 102 -0.87 3.42 13.83
C ASN A 102 -1.29 2.70 15.11
N LYS A 103 -0.74 1.51 15.40
CA LYS A 103 -1.07 0.74 16.60
C LYS A 103 -0.01 0.97 17.67
N SER A 104 -0.40 1.67 18.75
CA SER A 104 0.49 2.02 19.87
C SER A 104 1.22 0.82 20.49
N GLU A 105 0.64 -0.38 20.39
CA GLU A 105 1.20 -1.64 20.92
C GLU A 105 2.56 -2.00 20.28
N TYR A 106 2.76 -1.66 19.01
CA TYR A 106 3.99 -1.97 18.26
C TYR A 106 4.93 -0.76 18.09
N MET A 107 4.59 0.37 18.72
CA MET A 107 5.32 1.64 18.60
C MET A 107 6.16 1.97 19.84
N ASN A 108 6.53 0.96 20.63
CA ASN A 108 7.25 1.10 21.90
C ASN A 108 8.66 1.75 21.79
N GLY A 109 9.17 2.00 20.58
CA GLY A 109 10.44 2.69 20.35
C GLY A 109 10.36 4.20 20.10
N MET A 110 9.19 4.77 19.75
CA MET A 110 9.11 6.20 19.38
C MET A 110 9.10 7.16 20.58
N SER A 111 8.86 6.67 21.80
CA SER A 111 8.89 7.52 23.00
C SER A 111 10.30 8.02 23.37
N LYS A 112 11.36 7.49 22.77
CA LYS A 112 12.75 7.82 23.10
C LYS A 112 13.39 8.84 22.14
N PHE A 113 12.69 9.22 21.08
CA PHE A 113 13.17 10.15 20.03
C PHE A 113 12.37 11.46 19.94
N VAL A 114 11.48 11.72 20.90
CA VAL A 114 10.84 13.03 21.13
C VAL A 114 11.32 13.60 22.45
#